data_AF-A0A3P6REE6-F1
#
_entry.id   AF-A0A3P6REE6-F1
#
_cell.length_a   1.000
_cell.length_b   1.000
_cell.length_c   1.000
_cell.angle_alpha   90.00
_cell.angle_beta   90.00
_cell.angle_gamma   90.00
#
_symmetry.space_group_name_H-M   'P 1'
#
loop_
_entity.id
_entity.type
_entity.pdbx_description
1 polymer ?
#
loop_
_entity_poly.entity_id
_entity_poly.type
_entity_poly.pdbx_seq_one_letter_code
_entity_poly.pdbx_strand_id
1 'polypeptide(L)'
;MGLHIFTNSQSHVHQFKVHVLTHPRLVHASEITIQQPTVLEHAQPVLTPTERLRRSDDVIFQALLTKQTILSQFLPGDKKGRTEELEKLTELLGGLAVADLKQRDCKELAMSAIVHGNRLLDSINQGMYLEAPRLNARKEADEANPGGSVLVLDDAEKDLPSVPCYKLTAIAAPLMNHLKALMQVIQDQQQELNTVKQQLYHYKVSIHFHTTALARCSSAK
;
A
#
# COMPACT_ATOMS: atom_id res chain seq x y z
N MET A 1 67.43 -41.05 23.14
CA MET A 1 66.96 -41.50 21.81
C MET A 1 65.76 -40.66 21.41
N GLY A 2 65.51 -40.46 20.11
CA GLY A 2 64.30 -39.77 19.61
C GLY A 2 64.56 -38.37 19.05
N LEU A 3 64.87 -38.31 17.74
CA LEU A 3 64.62 -37.12 16.92
C LEU A 3 63.11 -36.89 16.81
N HIS A 4 62.67 -35.65 16.55
CA HIS A 4 62.00 -35.28 15.29
C HIS A 4 61.85 -33.76 15.19
N ILE A 5 61.98 -33.23 13.96
CA ILE A 5 61.94 -31.80 13.61
C ILE A 5 60.74 -31.56 12.67
N PHE A 6 60.24 -30.31 12.61
CA PHE A 6 59.21 -29.79 11.67
C PHE A 6 57.77 -30.28 11.94
N THR A 7 56.67 -29.54 11.75
CA THR A 7 56.39 -28.13 11.35
C THR A 7 55.46 -27.48 12.43
N ASN A 8 54.85 -26.28 12.36
CA ASN A 8 54.73 -25.24 11.32
C ASN A 8 54.50 -23.83 11.93
N SER A 9 54.46 -22.81 11.08
CA SER A 9 54.10 -21.40 11.32
C SER A 9 52.76 -21.18 12.04
N GLN A 10 52.75 -20.30 13.05
CA GLN A 10 51.57 -19.49 13.39
C GLN A 10 51.92 -18.00 13.40
N SER A 11 51.05 -17.22 12.78
CA SER A 11 51.19 -15.80 12.52
C SER A 11 51.24 -14.99 13.82
N HIS A 12 52.26 -14.15 13.99
CA HIS A 12 52.35 -13.21 15.11
C HIS A 12 51.29 -12.09 14.97
N VAL A 13 50.07 -12.37 15.44
CA VAL A 13 49.09 -11.31 15.73
C VAL A 13 49.62 -10.51 16.92
N HIS A 14 50.13 -9.30 16.67
CA HIS A 14 50.57 -8.40 17.74
C HIS A 14 49.35 -7.91 18.53
N GLN A 15 49.02 -8.65 19.59
CA GLN A 15 47.93 -8.33 20.49
C GLN A 15 48.35 -7.18 21.41
N PHE A 16 48.11 -5.93 20.98
CA PHE A 16 48.40 -4.74 21.77
C PHE A 16 47.55 -4.70 23.04
N LYS A 17 48.13 -5.16 24.15
CA LYS A 17 47.49 -5.17 25.47
C LYS A 17 47.53 -3.78 26.08
N VAL A 18 46.47 -3.00 25.86
CA VAL A 18 46.33 -1.66 26.45
C VAL A 18 46.26 -1.76 27.97
N HIS A 19 47.16 -1.08 28.68
CA HIS A 19 47.23 -1.09 30.13
C HIS A 19 46.63 0.21 30.68
N VAL A 20 45.40 0.14 31.20
CA VAL A 20 44.71 1.32 31.76
C VAL A 20 45.16 1.54 33.19
N LEU A 21 45.94 2.60 33.42
CA LEU A 21 46.33 3.04 34.76
C LEU A 21 45.17 3.81 35.40
N THR A 22 44.61 3.26 36.49
CA THR A 22 43.46 3.84 37.22
C THR A 22 43.82 4.99 38.17
N HIS A 23 45.09 5.40 38.21
CA HIS A 23 45.59 6.47 39.06
C HIS A 23 46.26 7.54 38.19
N PRO A 24 45.82 8.82 38.25
CA PRO A 24 46.44 9.89 37.47
C PRO A 24 47.88 10.12 37.95
N ARG A 25 48.84 9.90 37.05
CA ARG A 25 50.25 10.28 37.22
C ARG A 25 50.60 11.39 36.26
N LEU A 26 51.50 12.27 36.67
CA LEU A 26 52.04 13.31 35.80
C LEU A 26 52.87 12.64 34.70
N VAL A 27 52.41 12.70 33.45
CA VAL A 27 53.06 12.08 32.29
C VAL A 27 54.21 13.00 31.83
N HIS A 28 55.39 12.44 31.56
CA HIS A 28 56.49 13.24 31.03
C HIS A 28 56.21 13.64 29.57
N ALA A 29 56.54 14.87 29.18
CA ALA A 29 56.29 15.35 27.82
C ALA A 29 56.97 14.50 26.72
N SER A 30 58.05 13.80 27.05
CA SER A 30 58.75 12.84 26.19
C SER A 30 58.00 11.52 25.95
N GLU A 31 56.95 11.22 26.72
CA GLU A 31 56.11 10.02 26.57
C GLU A 31 54.89 10.29 25.68
N ILE A 32 54.62 11.56 25.34
CA ILE A 32 53.49 11.97 24.51
C ILE A 32 53.85 11.80 23.03
N THR A 33 53.40 10.71 22.42
CA THR A 33 53.51 10.50 20.97
C THR A 33 52.22 10.93 20.27
N ILE A 34 52.28 12.01 19.49
CA ILE A 34 51.17 12.46 18.65
C ILE A 34 51.17 11.59 17.38
N GLN A 35 50.39 10.51 17.39
CA GLN A 35 50.13 9.75 16.18
C GLN A 35 49.15 10.51 15.29
N GLN A 36 49.47 10.62 14.00
CA GLN A 36 48.58 11.22 13.02
C GLN A 36 47.31 10.34 12.90
N PRO A 37 46.09 10.89 12.92
CA PRO A 37 44.88 10.08 12.84
C PRO A 37 44.86 9.24 11.56
N THR A 38 44.75 7.92 11.70
CA THR A 38 44.64 7.02 10.54
C THR A 38 43.31 7.26 9.83
N VAL A 39 43.34 8.07 8.77
CA VAL A 39 42.18 8.28 7.90
C VAL A 39 41.96 7.00 7.11
N LEU A 40 40.99 6.19 7.54
CA LEU A 40 40.56 5.00 6.82
C LEU A 40 39.72 5.43 5.62
N GLU A 41 40.36 5.62 4.47
CA GLU A 41 39.74 6.09 3.21
C GLU A 41 38.48 5.30 2.78
N HIS A 42 38.35 4.05 3.24
CA HIS A 42 37.31 3.11 2.85
C HIS A 42 36.41 2.66 4.03
N ALA A 43 36.45 3.35 5.18
CA ALA A 43 35.60 3.02 6.32
C ALA A 43 34.12 3.33 6.04
N GLN A 44 33.30 2.30 5.88
CA GLN A 44 31.84 2.47 5.85
C GLN A 44 31.26 2.55 7.27
N PRO A 45 30.20 3.36 7.51
CA PRO A 45 29.55 3.43 8.81
C PRO A 45 28.97 2.08 9.23
N VAL A 46 29.31 1.60 10.43
CA VAL A 46 28.66 0.43 11.02
C VAL A 46 27.28 0.84 11.52
N LEU A 47 26.26 0.58 10.71
CA LEU A 47 24.88 0.90 11.03
C LEU A 47 24.28 -0.12 11.99
N THR A 48 23.54 0.36 13.00
CA THR A 48 22.68 -0.50 13.82
C THR A 48 21.59 -1.16 12.97
N PRO A 49 20.99 -2.28 13.40
CA PRO A 49 19.87 -2.91 12.69
C PRO A 49 18.71 -1.94 12.41
N THR A 50 18.40 -1.06 13.36
CA THR A 50 17.35 -0.04 13.24
C THR A 50 17.66 1.02 12.18
N GLU A 51 18.91 1.47 12.07
CA GLU A 51 19.32 2.43 11.03
C GLU A 51 19.36 1.79 9.64
N ARG A 52 19.73 0.51 9.54
CA ARG A 52 19.63 -0.26 8.29
C ARG A 52 18.18 -0.38 7.82
N LEU A 53 17.26 -0.69 8.75
CA LEU A 53 15.83 -0.76 8.44
C LEU A 53 15.31 0.61 7.98
N ARG A 54 15.55 1.68 8.75
CA ARG A 54 15.13 3.04 8.39
C ARG A 54 15.60 3.45 6.98
N ARG A 55 16.89 3.22 6.66
CA ARG A 55 17.41 3.51 5.30
C ARG A 55 16.75 2.67 4.21
N SER A 56 16.36 1.43 4.52
CA SER A 56 15.59 0.59 3.59
C SER A 56 14.19 1.15 3.38
N ASP A 57 13.52 1.58 4.45
CA ASP A 57 12.19 2.19 4.40
C ASP A 57 12.21 3.51 3.64
N ASP A 58 13.24 4.36 3.82
CA ASP A 58 13.45 5.59 3.06
C ASP A 58 13.56 5.30 1.55
N VAL A 59 14.33 4.27 1.16
CA VAL A 59 14.47 3.84 -0.25
C VAL A 59 13.14 3.31 -0.81
N ILE A 60 12.39 2.52 -0.03
CA ILE A 60 11.06 2.03 -0.41
C ILE A 60 10.09 3.21 -0.60
N PHE A 61 10.09 4.19 0.31
CA PHE A 61 9.23 5.36 0.25
C PHE A 61 9.52 6.22 -1.00
N GLN A 62 10.80 6.46 -1.31
CA GLN A 62 11.20 7.16 -2.54
C GLN A 62 10.83 6.38 -3.81
N ALA A 63 10.95 5.04 -3.80
CA ALA A 63 10.51 4.20 -4.91
C ALA A 63 8.99 4.25 -5.12
N LEU A 64 8.20 4.28 -4.04
CA LEU A 64 6.74 4.42 -4.09
C LEU A 64 6.32 5.81 -4.62
N LEU A 65 6.94 6.89 -4.12
CA LEU A 65 6.73 8.25 -4.65
C LEU A 65 7.07 8.35 -6.15
N THR A 66 8.17 7.72 -6.56
CA THR A 66 8.57 7.67 -7.98
C THR A 66 7.55 6.90 -8.81
N LYS A 67 7.06 5.75 -8.33
CA LYS A 67 6.00 4.97 -8.99
C LYS A 67 4.72 5.79 -9.15
N GLN A 68 4.29 6.51 -8.11
CA GLN A 68 3.10 7.35 -8.14
C GLN A 68 3.27 8.56 -9.08
N THR A 69 4.46 9.16 -9.10
CA THR A 69 4.83 10.22 -10.05
C THR A 69 4.74 9.71 -11.50
N ILE A 70 5.23 8.50 -11.79
CA ILE A 70 5.10 7.87 -13.12
C ILE A 70 3.63 7.62 -13.47
N LEU A 71 2.85 6.98 -12.57
CA LEU A 71 1.43 6.70 -12.80
C LEU A 71 0.61 7.97 -13.12
N SER A 72 0.92 9.09 -12.46
CA SER A 72 0.26 10.38 -12.71
C SER A 72 0.43 10.91 -14.15
N GLN A 73 1.45 10.46 -14.89
CA GLN A 73 1.74 10.88 -16.27
C GLN A 73 0.80 10.22 -17.29
N PHE A 74 0.23 9.06 -16.96
CA PHE A 74 -0.73 8.35 -17.81
C PHE A 74 -2.18 8.84 -17.66
N LEU A 75 -2.42 9.80 -16.76
CA LEU A 75 -3.74 10.38 -16.49
C LEU A 75 -3.85 11.77 -17.16
N PRO A 76 -4.87 12.00 -18.02
CA PRO A 76 -5.11 13.31 -18.64
C PRO A 76 -5.55 14.36 -17.61
N GLY A 77 -5.20 15.63 -17.87
CA GLY A 77 -5.46 16.78 -16.97
C GLY A 77 -4.20 17.31 -16.30
N ASP A 78 -4.29 18.47 -15.64
CA ASP A 78 -3.11 19.10 -15.01
C ASP A 78 -2.74 18.41 -13.68
N LYS A 79 -1.47 18.53 -13.23
CA LYS A 79 -0.86 17.61 -12.23
C LYS A 79 -0.90 18.07 -10.78
N LYS A 80 -1.39 19.28 -10.48
CA LYS A 80 -1.30 19.89 -9.15
C LYS A 80 -2.68 19.93 -8.47
N GLY A 81 -2.83 19.27 -7.32
CA GLY A 81 -4.08 19.26 -6.54
C GLY A 81 -5.00 18.06 -6.75
N ARG A 82 -4.72 17.18 -7.74
CA ARG A 82 -5.59 16.04 -8.11
C ARG A 82 -6.05 15.17 -6.94
N THR A 83 -5.23 14.96 -5.91
CA THR A 83 -5.61 14.16 -4.73
C THR A 83 -6.71 14.84 -3.92
N GLU A 84 -6.56 16.14 -3.63
CA GLU A 84 -7.58 16.92 -2.92
C GLU A 84 -8.84 17.11 -3.75
N GLU A 85 -8.71 17.30 -5.06
CA GLU A 85 -9.85 17.39 -5.99
C GLU A 85 -10.62 16.06 -6.06
N LEU A 86 -9.89 14.93 -6.08
CA LEU A 86 -10.48 13.59 -6.03
C LEU A 86 -11.16 13.32 -4.68
N GLU A 87 -10.60 13.77 -3.56
CA GLU A 87 -11.26 13.66 -2.26
C GLU A 87 -12.53 14.53 -2.19
N LYS A 88 -12.47 15.79 -2.62
CA LYS A 88 -13.66 16.68 -2.71
C LYS A 88 -14.75 16.10 -3.62
N LEU A 89 -14.37 15.53 -4.77
CA LEU A 89 -15.28 14.83 -5.67
C LEU A 89 -15.89 13.59 -5.00
N THR A 90 -15.07 12.80 -4.29
CA THR A 90 -15.53 11.59 -3.59
C THR A 90 -16.47 11.93 -2.44
N GLU A 91 -16.21 12.98 -1.67
CA GLU A 91 -17.09 13.46 -0.60
C GLU A 91 -18.42 13.97 -1.15
N LEU A 92 -18.38 14.78 -2.22
CA LEU A 92 -19.58 15.25 -2.92
C LEU A 92 -20.44 14.07 -3.39
N LEU A 93 -19.84 13.12 -4.11
CA LEU A 93 -20.54 11.94 -4.62
C LEU A 93 -20.98 10.98 -3.51
N GLY A 94 -20.27 10.94 -2.39
CA GLY A 94 -20.62 10.08 -1.24
C GLY A 94 -21.90 10.51 -0.52
N GLY A 95 -22.28 11.79 -0.62
CA GLY A 95 -23.53 12.34 -0.07
C GLY A 95 -24.76 12.22 -0.97
N LEU A 96 -24.61 11.80 -2.23
CA LEU A 96 -25.71 11.75 -3.20
C LEU A 96 -26.54 10.46 -3.12
N ALA A 97 -27.83 10.57 -3.44
CA ALA A 97 -28.69 9.41 -3.59
C ALA A 97 -28.41 8.68 -4.93
N VAL A 98 -28.76 7.40 -4.99
CA VAL A 98 -28.58 6.56 -6.19
C VAL A 98 -29.33 7.12 -7.41
N ALA A 99 -30.40 7.90 -7.22
CA ALA A 99 -31.12 8.57 -8.30
C ALA A 99 -30.26 9.65 -8.98
N ASP A 100 -29.61 10.51 -8.20
CA ASP A 100 -28.78 11.62 -8.69
C ASP A 100 -27.46 11.12 -9.25
N LEU A 101 -26.88 10.09 -8.62
CA LEU A 101 -25.63 9.46 -9.05
C LEU A 101 -25.71 8.91 -10.48
N LYS A 102 -26.87 8.40 -10.93
CA LYS A 102 -27.06 7.89 -12.30
C LYS A 102 -26.88 8.96 -13.39
N GLN A 103 -26.95 10.25 -13.04
CA GLN A 103 -26.76 11.36 -13.97
C GLN A 103 -25.29 11.82 -14.06
N ARG A 104 -24.38 11.25 -13.24
CA ARG A 104 -22.95 11.57 -13.24
C ARG A 104 -22.19 10.73 -14.26
N ASP A 105 -21.00 11.20 -14.63
CA ASP A 105 -20.12 10.46 -15.54
C ASP A 105 -19.66 9.13 -14.91
N CYS A 106 -19.70 8.04 -15.69
CA CYS A 106 -19.36 6.71 -15.20
C CYS A 106 -17.93 6.59 -14.65
N LYS A 107 -16.97 7.40 -15.15
CA LYS A 107 -15.59 7.40 -14.65
C LYS A 107 -15.51 8.08 -13.29
N GLU A 108 -16.26 9.16 -13.07
CA GLU A 108 -16.38 9.78 -11.73
C GLU A 108 -16.94 8.78 -10.71
N LEU A 109 -18.02 8.07 -11.06
CA LEU A 109 -18.62 7.04 -10.20
C LEU A 109 -17.63 5.90 -9.92
N ALA A 110 -16.89 5.44 -10.94
CA ALA A 110 -15.89 4.39 -10.79
C ALA A 110 -14.70 4.84 -9.92
N MET A 111 -14.21 6.07 -10.10
CA MET A 111 -13.15 6.65 -9.26
C MET A 111 -13.60 6.77 -7.80
N SER A 112 -14.82 7.28 -7.56
CA SER A 112 -15.38 7.41 -6.20
C SER A 112 -15.52 6.03 -5.53
N ALA A 113 -16.02 5.02 -6.25
CA ALA A 113 -16.09 3.65 -5.76
C ALA A 113 -14.70 3.07 -5.43
N ILE A 114 -13.68 3.32 -6.25
CA ILE A 114 -12.30 2.89 -5.96
C ILE A 114 -11.76 3.57 -4.69
N VAL A 115 -11.99 4.88 -4.52
CA VAL A 115 -11.53 5.62 -3.32
C VAL A 115 -12.23 5.11 -2.06
N HIS A 116 -13.55 4.89 -2.08
CA HIS A 116 -14.24 4.30 -0.95
C HIS A 116 -13.82 2.85 -0.68
N GLY A 117 -13.55 2.04 -1.72
CA GLY A 117 -12.99 0.70 -1.57
C GLY A 117 -11.62 0.69 -0.88
N ASN A 118 -10.72 1.59 -1.26
CA ASN A 118 -9.41 1.75 -0.62
C ASN A 118 -9.56 2.23 0.83
N ARG A 119 -10.39 3.25 1.09
CA ARG A 119 -10.68 3.74 2.46
C ARG A 119 -11.25 2.64 3.36
N LEU A 120 -12.01 1.69 2.81
CA LEU A 120 -12.53 0.53 3.54
C LEU A 120 -11.40 -0.46 3.91
N LEU A 121 -10.53 -0.78 2.95
CA LEU A 121 -9.33 -1.61 3.19
C LEU A 121 -8.41 -0.97 4.23
N ASP A 122 -8.13 0.33 4.12
CA ASP A 122 -7.31 1.08 5.07
C ASP A 122 -7.92 1.07 6.48
N SER A 123 -9.25 1.21 6.59
CA SER A 123 -9.94 1.14 7.87
C SER A 123 -9.83 -0.23 8.53
N ILE A 124 -9.92 -1.31 7.74
CA ILE A 124 -9.71 -2.70 8.19
C ILE A 124 -8.27 -2.88 8.63
N ASN A 125 -7.30 -2.51 7.80
CA ASN A 125 -5.87 -2.61 8.09
C ASN A 125 -5.50 -1.86 9.38
N GLN A 126 -6.00 -0.63 9.58
CA GLN A 126 -5.75 0.14 10.80
C GLN A 126 -6.29 -0.56 12.05
N GLY A 127 -7.47 -1.16 12.00
CA GLY A 127 -8.00 -1.97 13.11
C GLY A 127 -7.12 -3.19 13.43
N MET A 128 -6.54 -3.82 12.40
CA MET A 128 -5.61 -4.95 12.56
C MET A 128 -4.26 -4.52 13.15
N TYR A 129 -3.67 -3.42 12.69
CA TYR A 129 -2.34 -2.98 13.11
C TYR A 129 -2.30 -2.27 14.47
N LEU A 130 -3.38 -1.58 14.88
CA LEU A 130 -3.39 -0.81 16.14
C LEU A 130 -3.59 -1.67 17.40
N GLU A 131 -4.24 -2.84 17.28
CA GLU A 131 -4.51 -3.73 18.42
C GLU A 131 -3.47 -4.84 18.59
N ALA A 132 -2.71 -5.18 17.53
CA ALA A 132 -1.63 -6.16 17.60
C ALA A 132 -0.57 -5.89 18.70
N PRO A 133 -0.16 -4.63 18.99
CA PRO A 133 0.74 -4.35 20.12
C PRO A 133 0.14 -4.63 21.49
N ARG A 134 -1.19 -4.47 21.67
CA ARG A 134 -1.87 -4.73 22.95
C ARG A 134 -1.92 -6.22 23.27
N LEU A 135 -2.20 -7.04 22.27
CA LEU A 135 -2.15 -8.50 22.38
C LEU A 135 -0.76 -9.03 22.78
N ASN A 136 0.30 -8.44 22.23
CA ASN A 136 1.67 -8.82 22.57
C ASN A 136 2.06 -8.39 24.00
N ALA A 137 1.73 -7.17 24.41
CA ALA A 137 2.03 -6.68 25.76
C ALA A 137 1.28 -7.44 26.87
N ARG A 138 0.07 -7.95 26.59
CA ARG A 138 -0.73 -8.74 27.55
C ARG A 138 -0.15 -10.15 27.75
N LYS A 139 0.44 -10.76 26.70
CA LYS A 139 1.15 -12.05 26.81
C LYS A 139 2.36 -12.01 27.72
N GLU A 140 3.14 -10.92 27.72
CA GLU A 140 4.30 -10.78 28.60
C GLU A 140 3.91 -10.62 30.09
N ALA A 141 2.70 -10.13 30.38
CA ALA A 141 2.20 -9.99 31.74
C ALA A 141 1.67 -11.32 32.34
N ASP A 142 1.16 -12.23 31.50
CA ASP A 142 0.54 -13.49 31.93
C ASP A 142 1.59 -14.57 32.28
N GLU A 143 2.73 -14.60 31.55
CA GLU A 143 3.90 -15.45 31.86
C GLU A 143 4.57 -15.09 33.21
N ALA A 144 4.25 -13.94 33.81
CA ALA A 144 4.92 -13.45 35.03
C ALA A 144 4.33 -14.00 36.35
N ASN A 145 3.21 -14.75 36.33
CA ASN A 145 2.55 -15.22 37.56
C ASN A 145 1.97 -16.65 37.47
N PRO A 146 2.74 -17.71 37.75
CA PRO A 146 2.33 -19.10 37.56
C PRO A 146 1.43 -19.67 38.69
N GLY A 147 0.62 -18.82 39.33
CA GLY A 147 -0.02 -19.13 40.63
C GLY A 147 -1.44 -18.59 40.80
N GLY A 148 -2.37 -18.94 39.90
CA GLY A 148 -3.75 -18.46 40.00
C GLY A 148 -4.74 -19.19 39.09
N SER A 149 -5.08 -20.44 39.41
CA SER A 149 -6.15 -21.15 38.69
C SER A 149 -7.52 -20.56 39.02
N VAL A 150 -8.02 -19.69 38.13
CA VAL A 150 -9.44 -19.32 38.04
C VAL A 150 -9.88 -19.61 36.61
N LEU A 151 -10.82 -20.52 36.45
CA LEU A 151 -11.46 -20.81 35.16
C LEU A 151 -12.39 -19.67 34.75
N VAL A 152 -11.81 -18.54 34.33
CA VAL A 152 -12.57 -17.53 33.60
C VAL A 152 -12.66 -18.01 32.15
N LEU A 153 -13.87 -18.37 31.71
CA LEU A 153 -14.20 -18.52 30.30
C LEU A 153 -14.30 -17.12 29.67
N ASP A 154 -13.22 -16.34 29.74
CA ASP A 154 -13.19 -14.96 29.26
C ASP A 154 -12.96 -14.96 27.76
N ASP A 155 -14.07 -15.05 27.04
CA ASP A 155 -14.37 -14.26 25.84
C ASP A 155 -13.17 -13.94 24.92
N ALA A 156 -12.48 -14.99 24.46
CA ALA A 156 -11.33 -14.85 23.56
C ALA A 156 -11.69 -14.19 22.20
N GLU A 157 -12.98 -14.02 21.92
CA GLU A 157 -13.47 -13.26 20.75
C GLU A 157 -13.43 -11.73 20.95
N LYS A 158 -13.50 -11.23 22.20
CA LYS A 158 -13.43 -9.78 22.50
C LYS A 158 -12.07 -9.14 22.23
N ASP A 159 -10.99 -9.92 22.33
CA ASP A 159 -9.61 -9.43 22.20
C ASP A 159 -9.09 -9.48 20.74
N LEU A 160 -9.90 -9.89 19.77
CA LEU A 160 -9.49 -9.80 18.36
C LEU A 160 -9.45 -8.34 17.88
N PRO A 161 -8.46 -7.96 17.04
CA PRO A 161 -8.47 -6.69 16.33
C PRO A 161 -9.79 -6.51 15.56
N SER A 162 -10.54 -5.46 15.90
CA SER A 162 -11.90 -5.26 15.38
C SER A 162 -12.14 -3.79 15.03
N VAL A 163 -12.77 -3.56 13.87
CA VAL A 163 -13.16 -2.21 13.44
C VAL A 163 -14.61 -1.96 13.85
N PRO A 164 -14.93 -0.84 14.53
CA PRO A 164 -16.30 -0.50 14.85
C PRO A 164 -17.18 -0.45 13.61
N CYS A 165 -18.28 -1.21 13.61
CA CYS A 165 -19.15 -1.40 12.45
C CYS A 165 -19.58 -0.07 11.80
N TYR A 166 -19.90 0.96 12.59
CA TYR A 166 -20.29 2.28 12.07
C TYR A 166 -19.23 2.93 11.14
N LYS A 167 -17.93 2.70 11.38
CA LYS A 167 -16.86 3.21 10.51
C LYS A 167 -16.89 2.51 9.14
N LEU A 168 -17.05 1.20 9.14
CA LEU A 168 -17.19 0.41 7.91
C LEU A 168 -18.47 0.79 7.17
N THR A 169 -19.61 0.92 7.86
CA THR A 169 -20.89 1.33 7.27
C THR A 169 -20.83 2.71 6.62
N ALA A 170 -20.17 3.69 7.25
CA ALA A 170 -20.01 5.05 6.72
C ALA A 170 -19.25 5.09 5.39
N ILE A 171 -18.40 4.10 5.11
CA ILE A 171 -17.63 3.98 3.86
C ILE A 171 -18.36 3.07 2.86
N ALA A 172 -18.92 1.96 3.34
CA ALA A 172 -19.57 0.94 2.52
C ALA A 172 -20.93 1.37 1.95
N ALA A 173 -21.68 2.23 2.64
CA ALA A 173 -22.97 2.73 2.13
C ALA A 173 -22.81 3.65 0.90
N PRO A 174 -21.92 4.67 0.89
CA PRO A 174 -21.54 5.40 -0.32
C PRO A 174 -21.07 4.48 -1.45
N LEU A 175 -20.11 3.58 -1.16
CA LEU A 175 -19.58 2.61 -2.13
C LEU A 175 -20.70 1.80 -2.80
N MET A 176 -21.63 1.27 -2.01
CA MET A 176 -22.75 0.48 -2.51
C MET A 176 -23.71 1.33 -3.36
N ASN A 177 -23.87 2.62 -3.06
CA ASN A 177 -24.67 3.54 -3.88
C ASN A 177 -23.99 3.82 -5.23
N HIS A 178 -22.67 4.03 -5.27
CA HIS A 178 -21.91 4.20 -6.52
C HIS A 178 -21.98 2.96 -7.40
N LEU A 179 -21.82 1.77 -6.81
CA LEU A 179 -21.94 0.50 -7.54
C LEU A 179 -23.36 0.24 -8.07
N LYS A 180 -24.41 0.58 -7.30
CA LYS A 180 -25.81 0.51 -7.76
C LYS A 180 -26.09 1.47 -8.92
N ALA A 181 -25.54 2.69 -8.86
CA ALA A 181 -25.67 3.66 -9.94
C ALA A 181 -24.96 3.18 -11.22
N LEU A 182 -23.71 2.73 -11.12
CA LEU A 182 -22.95 2.16 -12.24
C LEU A 182 -23.66 0.97 -12.89
N MET A 183 -24.18 0.03 -12.08
CA MET A 183 -24.91 -1.13 -12.59
C MET A 183 -26.16 -0.72 -13.38
N GLN A 184 -26.90 0.31 -12.93
CA GLN A 184 -28.03 0.82 -13.70
C GLN A 184 -27.56 1.44 -15.02
N VAL A 185 -26.57 2.34 -15.00
CA VAL A 185 -26.13 3.02 -16.23
C VAL A 185 -25.66 2.02 -17.28
N ILE A 186 -24.99 0.94 -16.87
CA ILE A 186 -24.62 -0.18 -17.75
C ILE A 186 -25.86 -0.89 -18.32
N GLN A 187 -26.89 -1.13 -17.51
CA GLN A 187 -28.15 -1.75 -17.98
C GLN A 187 -28.89 -0.84 -18.97
N ASP A 188 -28.97 0.46 -18.69
CA ASP A 188 -29.66 1.45 -19.54
C ASP A 188 -28.94 1.59 -20.89
N GLN A 189 -27.60 1.71 -20.88
CA GLN A 189 -26.76 1.68 -22.08
C GLN A 189 -26.93 0.38 -22.89
N GLN A 190 -27.03 -0.77 -22.21
CA GLN A 190 -27.24 -2.06 -22.86
C GLN A 190 -28.62 -2.16 -23.52
N GLN A 191 -29.65 -1.55 -22.93
CA GLN A 191 -30.99 -1.46 -23.54
C GLN A 191 -30.98 -0.55 -24.77
N GLU A 192 -30.40 0.65 -24.67
CA GLU A 192 -30.27 1.59 -25.79
C GLU A 192 -29.52 0.96 -26.98
N LEU A 193 -28.40 0.30 -26.72
CA LEU A 193 -27.60 -0.42 -27.72
C LEU A 193 -28.43 -1.50 -28.43
N ASN A 194 -29.30 -2.22 -27.70
CA ASN A 194 -30.21 -3.21 -28.29
C ASN A 194 -31.30 -2.58 -29.15
N THR A 195 -31.88 -1.45 -28.72
CA THR A 195 -32.85 -0.67 -29.51
C THR A 195 -32.23 -0.15 -30.80
N VAL A 196 -31.03 0.43 -30.74
CA VAL A 196 -30.29 0.90 -31.94
C VAL A 196 -29.98 -0.26 -32.88
N LYS A 197 -29.56 -1.43 -32.37
CA LYS A 197 -29.35 -2.64 -33.19
C LYS A 197 -30.63 -3.08 -33.91
N GLN A 198 -31.78 -3.07 -33.24
CA GLN A 198 -33.07 -3.41 -33.85
C GLN A 198 -33.45 -2.41 -34.95
N GLN A 199 -33.32 -1.10 -34.68
CA GLN A 199 -33.58 -0.06 -35.68
C GLN A 199 -32.67 -0.22 -36.91
N LEU A 200 -31.36 -0.42 -36.73
CA LEU A 200 -30.41 -0.67 -37.81
C LEU A 200 -30.76 -1.92 -38.63
N TYR A 201 -31.22 -3.00 -37.97
CA TYR A 201 -31.70 -4.20 -38.66
C TYR A 201 -32.94 -3.89 -39.53
N HIS A 202 -33.94 -3.18 -38.99
CA HIS A 202 -35.13 -2.78 -39.73
C HIS A 202 -34.79 -1.86 -40.92
N TYR A 203 -33.91 -0.87 -40.76
CA TYR A 203 -33.45 -0.03 -41.86
C TYR A 203 -32.73 -0.85 -42.94
N LYS A 204 -31.84 -1.79 -42.56
CA LYS A 204 -31.15 -2.67 -43.51
C LYS A 204 -32.12 -3.52 -44.33
N VAL A 205 -33.15 -4.09 -43.69
CA VAL A 205 -34.20 -4.87 -44.37
C VAL A 205 -35.04 -4.00 -45.30
N SER A 206 -35.45 -2.80 -44.84
CA SER A 206 -36.25 -1.85 -45.64
C SER A 206 -35.50 -1.37 -46.89
N ILE A 207 -34.21 -1.04 -46.75
CA ILE A 207 -33.32 -0.68 -47.88
C ILE A 207 -33.20 -1.86 -48.85
N HIS A 208 -32.89 -3.07 -48.36
CA HIS A 208 -32.78 -4.26 -49.20
C HIS A 208 -34.07 -4.53 -50.00
N PHE A 209 -35.24 -4.38 -49.36
CA PHE A 209 -36.54 -4.51 -50.02
C PHE A 209 -36.72 -3.47 -51.14
N HIS A 210 -36.44 -2.19 -50.86
CA HIS A 210 -36.52 -1.11 -51.86
C HIS A 210 -35.56 -1.34 -53.04
N THR A 211 -34.30 -1.69 -52.78
CA THR A 211 -33.31 -2.00 -53.83
C THR A 211 -33.74 -3.19 -54.68
N THR A 212 -34.30 -4.24 -54.07
CA THR A 212 -34.80 -5.42 -54.78
C THR A 212 -36.03 -5.08 -55.66
N ALA A 213 -36.93 -4.22 -55.17
CA ALA A 213 -38.09 -3.77 -55.93
C ALA A 213 -37.67 -2.93 -57.15
N LEU A 214 -36.76 -1.96 -56.96
CA LEU A 214 -36.23 -1.13 -58.05
C LEU A 214 -35.52 -1.97 -59.13
N ALA A 215 -34.71 -2.95 -58.74
CA ALA A 215 -34.04 -3.85 -59.68
C ALA A 215 -35.05 -4.64 -60.55
N ARG A 216 -36.14 -5.14 -59.95
CA ARG A 216 -37.21 -5.84 -60.69
C ARG A 216 -37.93 -4.92 -61.68
N CYS A 217 -38.26 -3.70 -61.28
CA CYS A 217 -38.88 -2.71 -62.18
C CYS A 217 -37.96 -2.29 -63.33
N SER A 218 -36.64 -2.27 -63.13
CA SER A 218 -35.68 -1.94 -64.18
C SER A 218 -35.44 -3.07 -65.18
N SER A 219 -35.70 -4.32 -64.81
CA SER A 219 -35.51 -5.51 -65.67
C SER A 219 -36.77 -5.89 -66.46
N ALA A 220 -37.86 -5.11 -66.32
CA ALA A 220 -39.14 -5.31 -67.00
C ALA A 220 -39.41 -4.25 -68.09
N LYS A 221 -38.35 -3.59 -68.57
CA LYS A 221 -38.34 -2.64 -69.70
C LYS A 221 -37.30 -3.10 -70.71
#